data_AF-F4R9N6-F1
#
_entry.id   AF-F4R9N6-F1
#
_cell.length_a   1.000
_cell.length_b   1.000
_cell.length_c   1.000
_cell.angle_alpha   90.00
_cell.angle_beta   90.00
_cell.angle_gamma   90.00
#
_symmetry.space_group_name_H-M   'P 1'
#
loop_
_entity.id
_entity.type
_entity.pdbx_description
1 polymer ?
#
loop_
_entity_poly.entity_id
_entity_poly.type
_entity_poly.pdbx_seq_one_letter_code
_entity_poly.pdbx_strand_id
1 'polypeptide(L)'
;MFQRTWCSYIVVCACLLANCEAEVVNLAAFLTAMKAAKQKGPGETKHFKKVIKAQLANALKEDLDHLPIAPKKQNLLDINLIPPLINPSEFHTPNIHFLRMIDVPDSLAKGVSHVFNLILSQIYLSKEEYVKHILVAGGDVGSNLLVESLCGKLSPSIDRVEDLSGVLSICGVVHTTWSFGKGIWALHGGNSDNSKDSAVWCSSFELGGDYTKSFASQEFNFIMRSMQIVHKANLVCSLVIESLGDMDMTTTWGCRQVLETVWCCYFKAMAIEEARCLKKSKLYNLMICLRDFGTIVDLHETTCAGDIGCLTAMWKCWSIMTQGVTSLSHYGQHIPCMVFLLEEDLLVPLAHVIKHSSLIPSTDRDNHWMPIDEYQEIHIFYLKQVYDSTVSRVGHIVL
;
A
#
# COMPACT_ATOMS: atom_id res chain seq x y z
N MET A 1 -14.09 4.55 24.52
CA MET A 1 -13.09 4.06 23.54
C MET A 1 -13.48 2.62 23.26
N PHE A 2 -13.97 2.32 22.05
CA PHE A 2 -14.48 0.99 21.69
C PHE A 2 -13.33 -0.02 21.69
N GLN A 3 -13.41 -1.07 22.52
CA GLN A 3 -12.43 -2.16 22.65
C GLN A 3 -13.04 -3.49 22.16
N ARG A 4 -13.63 -3.49 20.95
CA ARG A 4 -14.26 -4.69 20.38
C ARG A 4 -13.72 -4.96 18.98
N THR A 5 -13.40 -6.22 18.72
CA THR A 5 -12.77 -6.65 17.48
C THR A 5 -13.82 -7.22 16.52
N TRP A 6 -13.75 -6.78 15.27
CA TRP A 6 -14.48 -7.37 14.17
C TRP A 6 -13.47 -8.01 13.23
N CYS A 7 -13.75 -9.24 12.80
CA CYS A 7 -12.90 -9.98 11.90
C CYS A 7 -13.73 -10.47 10.72
N SER A 8 -13.08 -10.71 9.59
CA SER A 8 -13.66 -11.50 8.51
C SER A 8 -12.65 -12.55 8.09
N TYR A 9 -13.12 -13.60 7.41
CA TYR A 9 -12.26 -14.55 6.74
C TYR A 9 -12.64 -14.64 5.27
N ILE A 10 -11.65 -14.98 4.45
CA ILE A 10 -11.80 -15.18 3.01
C ILE A 10 -11.77 -16.68 2.76
N VAL A 11 -12.68 -17.16 1.92
CA VAL A 11 -12.51 -18.45 1.27
C VAL A 11 -11.83 -18.19 -0.07
N VAL A 12 -10.55 -18.61 -0.18
CA VAL A 12 -9.77 -18.45 -1.41
C VAL A 12 -10.51 -19.10 -2.58
N CYS A 13 -10.59 -18.41 -3.73
CA CYS A 13 -11.25 -18.94 -4.92
C CYS A 13 -10.71 -20.33 -5.28
N ALA A 14 -11.61 -21.25 -5.62
CA ALA A 14 -11.23 -22.56 -6.14
C ALA A 14 -10.33 -22.46 -7.39
N CYS A 15 -10.48 -21.39 -8.19
CA CYS A 15 -9.63 -21.07 -9.34
C CYS A 15 -8.17 -20.77 -8.96
N LEU A 16 -7.97 -19.98 -7.90
CA LEU A 16 -6.65 -19.67 -7.33
C LEU A 16 -6.00 -20.92 -6.72
N LEU A 17 -6.80 -21.79 -6.10
CA LEU A 17 -6.34 -23.05 -5.53
C LEU A 17 -6.07 -24.13 -6.59
N ALA A 18 -6.77 -24.11 -7.73
CA ALA A 18 -6.59 -25.09 -8.81
C ALA A 18 -5.23 -24.99 -9.51
N ASN A 19 -4.59 -23.82 -9.46
CA ASN A 19 -3.22 -23.60 -9.92
C ASN A 19 -2.16 -24.09 -8.91
N CYS A 20 -2.59 -24.64 -7.77
CA CYS A 20 -1.73 -25.17 -6.73
C CYS A 20 -1.84 -26.71 -6.68
N GLU A 21 -0.75 -27.44 -6.91
CA GLU A 21 -0.72 -28.88 -6.61
C GLU A 21 -0.95 -29.10 -5.10
N ALA A 22 -1.84 -30.02 -4.74
CA ALA A 22 -2.27 -30.26 -3.35
C ALA A 22 -1.12 -30.62 -2.39
N GLU A 23 0.02 -31.09 -2.92
CA GLU A 23 1.23 -31.43 -2.17
C GLU A 23 2.06 -30.21 -1.74
N VAL A 24 1.78 -29.01 -2.29
CA VAL A 24 2.62 -27.80 -2.13
C VAL A 24 2.00 -26.74 -1.20
N VAL A 25 0.69 -26.81 -0.91
CA VAL A 25 -0.02 -25.87 -0.01
C VAL A 25 -0.42 -26.57 1.29
N ASN A 26 0.57 -27.09 2.01
CA ASN A 26 0.37 -27.69 3.32
C ASN A 26 1.42 -27.18 4.32
N LEU A 27 1.09 -27.31 5.61
CA LEU A 27 1.92 -26.80 6.70
C LEU A 27 3.35 -27.37 6.67
N ALA A 28 3.53 -28.63 6.26
CA ALA A 28 4.85 -29.24 6.20
C ALA A 28 5.74 -28.56 5.15
N ALA A 29 5.19 -28.30 3.97
CA ALA A 29 5.89 -27.64 2.87
C ALA A 29 6.23 -26.16 3.23
N PHE A 30 5.31 -25.46 3.92
CA PHE A 30 5.55 -24.13 4.49
C PHE A 30 6.70 -24.11 5.51
N LEU A 31 6.69 -25.02 6.50
CA LEU A 31 7.73 -25.10 7.52
C LEU A 31 9.11 -25.47 6.96
N THR A 32 9.17 -26.21 5.85
CA THR A 32 10.41 -26.52 5.15
C THR A 32 10.95 -25.31 4.39
N ALA A 33 10.09 -24.55 3.71
CA ALA A 33 10.48 -23.38 2.93
C ALA A 33 10.97 -22.23 3.83
N MET A 34 10.30 -21.99 4.96
CA MET A 34 10.72 -21.04 6.01
C MET A 34 12.12 -21.34 6.59
N LYS A 35 12.57 -22.61 6.57
CA LYS A 35 13.92 -22.99 7.03
C LYS A 35 15.01 -22.80 5.97
N ALA A 36 14.65 -22.65 4.69
CA ALA A 36 15.59 -22.64 3.56
C ALA A 36 15.89 -21.22 3.02
N ALA A 37 15.14 -20.21 3.48
CA ALA A 37 15.26 -18.79 3.18
C ALA A 37 16.71 -18.27 3.08
N LYS A 38 17.09 -17.66 1.92
CA LYS A 38 18.37 -16.95 1.74
C LYS A 38 18.21 -15.69 0.90
N GLN A 39 18.95 -14.64 1.31
CA GLN A 39 18.87 -13.31 0.72
C GLN A 39 19.42 -13.18 -0.70
N LYS A 40 18.59 -12.72 -1.65
CA LYS A 40 18.98 -12.05 -2.89
C LYS A 40 17.96 -10.96 -3.25
N GLY A 41 18.38 -9.91 -3.95
CA GLY A 41 17.53 -8.79 -4.40
C GLY A 41 17.71 -8.50 -5.90
N PRO A 42 16.68 -8.03 -6.63
CA PRO A 42 16.85 -7.70 -8.06
C PRO A 42 16.24 -6.35 -8.55
N GLY A 43 16.92 -5.71 -9.50
CA GLY A 43 16.35 -5.32 -10.82
C GLY A 43 15.35 -4.14 -11.00
N GLU A 44 14.86 -3.47 -9.96
CA GLU A 44 13.66 -2.60 -10.01
C GLU A 44 13.72 -1.28 -10.80
N THR A 45 14.90 -0.77 -11.16
CA THR A 45 15.03 0.63 -11.63
C THR A 45 14.39 0.92 -13.00
N LYS A 46 14.21 -0.11 -13.86
CA LYS A 46 13.64 0.07 -15.21
C LYS A 46 12.12 0.18 -15.21
N HIS A 47 11.45 -0.55 -14.31
CA HIS A 47 9.99 -0.51 -14.20
C HIS A 47 9.53 0.84 -13.64
N PHE A 48 10.16 1.29 -12.55
CA PHE A 48 9.85 2.60 -11.94
C PHE A 48 10.00 3.77 -12.91
N LYS A 49 10.98 3.73 -13.84
CA LYS A 49 11.09 4.71 -14.91
C LYS A 49 9.84 4.77 -15.80
N LYS A 50 9.28 3.61 -16.15
CA LYS A 50 8.07 3.55 -16.98
C LYS A 50 6.85 4.06 -16.22
N VAL A 51 6.75 3.76 -14.92
CA VAL A 51 5.73 4.31 -14.01
C VAL A 51 5.75 5.83 -14.00
N ILE A 52 6.89 6.44 -13.66
CA ILE A 52 7.00 7.90 -13.59
C ILE A 52 6.70 8.55 -14.94
N LYS A 53 7.10 7.91 -16.04
CA LYS A 53 6.76 8.41 -17.38
C LYS A 53 5.26 8.35 -17.68
N ALA A 54 4.54 7.33 -17.22
CA ALA A 54 3.10 7.26 -17.35
C ALA A 54 2.42 8.36 -16.52
N GLN A 55 2.87 8.58 -15.27
CA GLN A 55 2.37 9.68 -14.42
C GLN A 55 2.63 11.06 -15.06
N LEU A 56 3.83 11.28 -15.60
CA LEU A 56 4.15 12.50 -16.35
C LEU A 56 3.28 12.65 -17.61
N ALA A 57 3.02 11.57 -18.32
CA ALA A 57 2.17 11.59 -19.52
C ALA A 57 0.70 11.90 -19.17
N ASN A 58 0.19 11.38 -18.05
CA ASN A 58 -1.14 11.74 -17.53
C ASN A 58 -1.20 13.22 -17.12
N ALA A 59 -0.22 13.71 -16.36
CA ALA A 59 -0.12 15.13 -16.02
C ALA A 59 -0.07 16.02 -17.27
N LEU A 60 0.75 15.64 -18.26
CA LEU A 60 0.83 16.33 -19.55
C LEU A 60 -0.53 16.35 -20.26
N LYS A 61 -1.24 15.21 -20.31
CA LYS A 61 -2.53 15.08 -21.01
C LYS A 61 -3.66 15.86 -20.34
N GLU A 62 -3.70 15.87 -19.02
CA GLU A 62 -4.77 16.53 -18.26
C GLU A 62 -4.59 18.05 -18.22
N ASP A 63 -3.35 18.54 -18.23
CA ASP A 63 -3.04 19.97 -18.06
C ASP A 63 -2.46 20.62 -19.34
N LEU A 64 -2.76 20.05 -20.52
CA LEU A 64 -2.27 20.54 -21.82
C LEU A 64 -2.52 22.04 -22.02
N ASP A 65 -3.72 22.50 -21.66
CA ASP A 65 -4.18 23.86 -21.90
C ASP A 65 -3.44 24.89 -21.04
N HIS A 66 -2.70 24.44 -20.02
CA HIS A 66 -1.89 25.27 -19.14
C HIS A 66 -0.42 25.36 -19.58
N LEU A 67 -0.01 24.61 -20.62
CA LEU A 67 1.37 24.62 -21.11
C LEU A 67 1.60 25.76 -22.13
N PRO A 68 2.74 26.48 -22.05
CA PRO A 68 3.07 27.55 -23.01
C PRO A 68 3.10 27.07 -24.47
N ILE A 69 3.48 25.80 -24.69
CA ILE A 69 3.52 25.12 -26.00
C ILE A 69 2.71 23.83 -25.87
N ALA A 70 1.38 23.95 -25.91
CA ALA A 70 0.49 22.81 -25.76
C ALA A 70 0.58 21.82 -26.96
N PRO A 71 0.85 20.52 -26.73
CA PRO A 71 0.71 19.49 -27.75
C PRO A 71 -0.73 19.44 -28.28
N LYS A 72 -0.90 19.18 -29.58
CA LYS A 72 -2.21 18.75 -30.09
C LYS A 72 -2.58 17.42 -29.45
N LYS A 73 -3.81 17.25 -28.97
CA LYS A 73 -4.32 16.02 -28.31
C LYS A 73 -4.02 14.74 -29.11
N GLN A 74 -4.07 14.81 -30.45
CA GLN A 74 -3.77 13.70 -31.35
C GLN A 74 -2.34 13.14 -31.18
N ASN A 75 -1.37 13.97 -30.79
CA ASN A 75 0.03 13.54 -30.66
C ASN A 75 0.28 12.75 -29.36
N LEU A 76 -0.66 12.81 -28.41
CA LEU A 76 -0.57 12.11 -27.12
C LEU A 76 -1.14 10.69 -27.21
N LEU A 77 -1.83 10.35 -28.30
CA LEU A 77 -2.42 9.02 -28.51
C LEU A 77 -1.35 7.91 -28.52
N ASP A 78 -0.13 8.24 -28.95
CA ASP A 78 1.01 7.32 -29.03
C ASP A 78 1.91 7.34 -27.78
N ILE A 79 1.50 8.05 -26.72
CA ILE A 79 2.25 8.09 -25.45
C ILE A 79 1.59 7.12 -24.48
N ASN A 80 2.40 6.30 -23.81
CA ASN A 80 1.88 5.38 -22.84
C ASN A 80 1.45 6.11 -21.56
N LEU A 81 0.16 6.07 -21.28
CA LEU A 81 -0.49 6.69 -20.13
C LEU A 81 -0.63 5.72 -18.95
N ILE A 82 -0.45 4.42 -19.20
CA ILE A 82 -0.67 3.37 -18.20
C ILE A 82 0.68 2.70 -17.93
N PRO A 83 1.11 2.60 -16.66
CA PRO A 83 2.32 1.86 -16.33
C PRO A 83 2.22 0.40 -16.81
N PRO A 84 3.34 -0.23 -17.19
CA PRO A 84 3.32 -1.63 -17.64
C PRO A 84 2.91 -2.55 -16.49
N LEU A 85 1.93 -3.41 -16.72
CA LEU A 85 1.51 -4.40 -15.72
C LEU A 85 2.61 -5.44 -15.46
N ILE A 86 2.70 -5.95 -14.23
CA ILE A 86 3.62 -7.03 -13.84
C ILE A 86 2.85 -8.34 -13.62
N ASN A 87 1.85 -8.33 -12.75
CA ASN A 87 1.06 -9.53 -12.41
C ASN A 87 -0.37 -9.11 -12.04
N PRO A 88 -1.21 -8.79 -13.03
CA PRO A 88 -2.61 -8.44 -12.79
C PRO A 88 -3.41 -9.63 -12.26
N SER A 89 -4.26 -9.38 -11.28
CA SER A 89 -5.19 -10.35 -10.73
C SER A 89 -6.36 -10.60 -11.69
N GLU A 90 -6.78 -11.86 -11.81
CA GLU A 90 -7.98 -12.20 -12.56
C GLU A 90 -9.23 -11.83 -11.76
N PHE A 91 -10.21 -11.24 -12.45
CA PHE A 91 -11.49 -10.89 -11.84
C PHE A 91 -12.18 -12.14 -11.28
N HIS A 92 -12.63 -12.05 -10.03
CA HIS A 92 -13.42 -13.08 -9.37
C HIS A 92 -14.37 -12.45 -8.36
N THR A 93 -15.54 -13.05 -8.14
CA THR A 93 -16.41 -12.58 -7.05
C THR A 93 -15.77 -12.94 -5.71
N PRO A 94 -15.47 -11.97 -4.83
CA PRO A 94 -14.83 -12.25 -3.55
C PRO A 94 -15.78 -13.00 -2.62
N ASN A 95 -15.30 -14.07 -1.98
CA ASN A 95 -16.07 -14.85 -1.01
C ASN A 95 -15.61 -14.50 0.42
N ILE A 96 -16.22 -13.45 0.97
CA ILE A 96 -15.85 -12.87 2.27
C ILE A 96 -16.97 -13.12 3.27
N HIS A 97 -16.61 -13.68 4.43
CA HIS A 97 -17.54 -13.95 5.52
C HIS A 97 -17.16 -13.12 6.74
N PHE A 98 -18.09 -12.26 7.19
CA PHE A 98 -17.93 -11.48 8.40
C PHE A 98 -18.22 -12.33 9.64
N LEU A 99 -17.33 -12.25 10.63
CA LEU A 99 -17.51 -12.87 11.93
C LEU A 99 -18.35 -11.96 12.83
N ARG A 100 -19.07 -12.56 13.77
CA ARG A 100 -19.78 -11.85 14.83
C ARG A 100 -18.77 -11.12 15.70
N MET A 101 -19.20 -9.95 16.19
CA MET A 101 -18.44 -9.09 17.09
C MET A 101 -17.86 -9.90 18.26
N ILE A 102 -16.57 -9.72 18.50
CA ILE A 102 -15.86 -10.32 19.63
C ILE A 102 -15.72 -9.26 20.73
N ASP A 103 -16.38 -9.49 21.86
CA ASP A 103 -16.37 -8.59 23.03
C ASP A 103 -15.19 -8.90 23.96
N VAL A 104 -13.99 -8.79 23.41
CA VAL A 104 -12.73 -9.06 24.12
C VAL A 104 -11.74 -7.96 23.75
N PRO A 105 -11.03 -7.37 24.74
CA PRO A 105 -9.98 -6.41 24.44
C PRO A 105 -8.83 -7.11 23.70
N ASP A 106 -8.51 -6.61 22.52
CA ASP A 106 -7.44 -7.09 21.62
C ASP A 106 -6.10 -6.39 21.85
N SER A 107 -6.03 -5.42 22.75
CA SER A 107 -4.82 -4.61 23.01
C SER A 107 -3.68 -5.33 23.74
N LEU A 108 -3.85 -6.62 24.08
CA LEU A 108 -2.86 -7.43 24.79
C LEU A 108 -2.74 -8.81 24.14
N ALA A 109 -1.53 -9.37 24.08
CA ALA A 109 -1.29 -10.71 23.52
C ALA A 109 -2.16 -11.83 24.15
N LYS A 110 -2.49 -11.73 25.45
CA LYS A 110 -3.43 -12.66 26.10
C LYS A 110 -4.86 -12.52 25.56
N GLY A 111 -5.29 -11.29 25.24
CA GLY A 111 -6.56 -11.02 24.58
C GLY A 111 -6.62 -11.62 23.18
N VAL A 112 -5.53 -11.50 22.41
CA VAL A 112 -5.41 -12.09 21.07
C VAL A 112 -5.61 -13.61 21.08
N SER A 113 -5.08 -14.34 22.06
CA SER A 113 -5.34 -15.79 22.18
C SER A 113 -6.82 -16.11 22.39
N HIS A 114 -7.54 -15.30 23.15
CA HIS A 114 -8.98 -15.47 23.35
C HIS A 114 -9.77 -15.13 22.07
N VAL A 115 -9.36 -14.08 21.36
CA VAL A 115 -9.90 -13.72 20.03
C VAL A 115 -9.74 -14.89 19.05
N PHE A 116 -8.57 -15.52 18.97
CA PHE A 116 -8.35 -16.70 18.10
C PHE A 116 -9.29 -17.86 18.44
N ASN A 117 -9.44 -18.21 19.72
CA ASN A 117 -10.35 -19.29 20.13
C ASN A 117 -11.81 -18.99 19.75
N LEU A 118 -12.23 -17.72 19.86
CA LEU A 118 -13.57 -17.29 19.45
C LEU A 118 -13.73 -17.31 17.93
N ILE A 119 -12.71 -16.93 17.16
CA ILE A 119 -12.71 -17.05 15.70
C ILE A 119 -12.92 -18.52 15.31
N LEU A 120 -12.09 -19.43 15.83
CA LEU A 120 -12.19 -20.87 15.55
C LEU A 120 -13.57 -21.44 15.88
N SER A 121 -14.14 -21.03 17.01
CA SER A 121 -15.50 -21.41 17.41
C SER A 121 -16.56 -20.91 16.42
N GLN A 122 -16.43 -19.68 15.91
CA GLN A 122 -17.38 -19.12 14.97
C GLN A 122 -17.32 -19.75 13.57
N ILE A 123 -16.15 -20.22 13.14
CA ILE A 123 -15.97 -20.93 11.87
C ILE A 123 -16.14 -22.45 12.01
N TYR A 124 -16.54 -22.94 13.19
CA TYR A 124 -16.74 -24.36 13.51
C TYR A 124 -15.50 -25.24 13.25
N LEU A 125 -14.30 -24.69 13.48
CA LEU A 125 -13.04 -25.40 13.30
C LEU A 125 -12.49 -25.85 14.66
N SER A 126 -12.23 -27.15 14.83
CA SER A 126 -11.58 -27.67 16.04
C SER A 126 -10.09 -27.31 16.04
N LYS A 127 -9.43 -27.32 17.20
CA LYS A 127 -7.99 -27.02 17.27
C LYS A 127 -7.16 -28.07 16.52
N GLU A 128 -7.58 -29.34 16.54
CA GLU A 128 -6.92 -30.45 15.86
C GLU A 128 -7.02 -30.33 14.34
N GLU A 129 -8.16 -29.85 13.84
CA GLU A 129 -8.35 -29.57 12.42
C GLU A 129 -7.59 -28.31 12.01
N TYR A 130 -7.57 -27.29 12.87
CA TYR A 130 -6.84 -26.06 12.66
C TYR A 130 -5.33 -26.29 12.42
N VAL A 131 -4.68 -27.16 13.20
CA VAL A 131 -3.24 -27.47 13.06
C VAL A 131 -2.87 -28.02 11.68
N LYS A 132 -3.84 -28.50 10.90
CA LYS A 132 -3.61 -28.99 9.54
C LYS A 132 -3.59 -27.88 8.49
N HIS A 133 -4.04 -26.67 8.85
CA HIS A 133 -4.24 -25.55 7.95
C HIS A 133 -3.24 -24.42 8.23
N ILE A 134 -2.99 -23.59 7.21
CA ILE A 134 -2.25 -22.34 7.35
C ILE A 134 -3.28 -21.23 7.47
N LEU A 135 -3.16 -20.39 8.51
CA LEU A 135 -4.00 -19.22 8.70
C LEU A 135 -3.20 -17.97 8.34
N VAL A 136 -3.71 -17.21 7.38
CA VAL A 136 -3.13 -15.91 7.01
C VAL A 136 -3.85 -14.82 7.79
N ALA A 137 -3.17 -14.24 8.77
CA ALA A 137 -3.64 -13.11 9.55
C ALA A 137 -3.20 -11.80 8.87
N GLY A 138 -4.12 -11.20 8.12
CA GLY A 138 -3.93 -9.88 7.52
C GLY A 138 -4.42 -8.78 8.46
N GLY A 139 -3.60 -7.75 8.70
CA GLY A 139 -4.00 -6.64 9.57
C GLY A 139 -2.98 -5.49 9.59
N ASP A 140 -3.24 -4.48 10.42
CA ASP A 140 -2.26 -3.42 10.68
C ASP A 140 -1.04 -3.98 11.42
N VAL A 141 0.10 -3.25 11.36
CA VAL A 141 1.35 -3.69 11.99
C VAL A 141 1.22 -3.90 13.50
N GLY A 142 0.38 -3.11 14.19
CA GLY A 142 0.16 -3.27 15.63
C GLY A 142 -0.49 -4.62 15.95
N SER A 143 -1.54 -4.98 15.22
CA SER A 143 -2.20 -6.29 15.33
C SER A 143 -1.24 -7.45 15.01
N ASN A 144 -0.47 -7.31 13.94
CA ASN A 144 0.51 -8.30 13.51
C ASN A 144 1.61 -8.54 14.55
N LEU A 145 2.11 -7.47 15.17
CA LEU A 145 3.07 -7.54 16.29
C LEU A 145 2.51 -8.31 17.49
N LEU A 146 1.22 -8.17 17.79
CA LEU A 146 0.60 -8.90 18.89
C LEU A 146 0.46 -10.40 18.58
N VAL A 147 0.12 -10.74 17.34
CA VAL A 147 0.08 -12.14 16.87
C VAL A 147 1.47 -12.76 16.94
N GLU A 148 2.49 -12.08 16.41
CA GLU A 148 3.88 -12.55 16.46
C GLU A 148 4.40 -12.68 17.90
N SER A 149 4.06 -11.73 18.79
CA SER A 149 4.39 -11.81 20.22
C SER A 149 3.74 -13.02 20.89
N LEU A 150 2.51 -13.36 20.51
CA LEU A 150 1.81 -14.52 21.02
C LEU A 150 2.46 -15.82 20.52
N CYS A 151 2.76 -15.92 19.23
CA CYS A 151 3.50 -17.07 18.66
C CYS A 151 4.85 -17.26 19.35
N GLY A 152 5.59 -16.17 19.60
CA GLY A 152 6.87 -16.22 20.32
C GLY A 152 6.75 -16.69 21.78
N LYS A 153 5.64 -16.40 22.45
CA LYS A 153 5.38 -16.88 23.84
C LYS A 153 4.96 -18.33 23.91
N LEU A 154 4.30 -18.82 22.86
CA LEU A 154 3.82 -20.19 22.77
C LEU A 154 4.88 -21.13 22.19
N SER A 155 5.97 -20.60 21.63
CA SER A 155 7.09 -21.35 21.08
C SER A 155 8.28 -21.46 22.04
N PRO A 156 8.92 -22.63 22.20
CA PRO A 156 8.50 -23.93 21.66
C PRO A 156 7.39 -24.51 22.54
N SER A 157 6.27 -24.94 21.95
CA SER A 157 5.27 -25.68 22.70
C SER A 157 5.68 -27.16 22.83
N ILE A 158 5.18 -27.80 23.89
CA ILE A 158 5.24 -29.26 24.03
C ILE A 158 4.17 -29.92 23.14
N ASP A 159 3.07 -29.20 22.87
CA ASP A 159 1.93 -29.65 22.07
C ASP A 159 1.74 -28.76 20.82
N ARG A 160 1.84 -29.35 19.63
CA ARG A 160 1.65 -28.66 18.34
C ARG A 160 0.27 -28.00 18.20
N VAL A 161 -0.71 -28.40 19.03
CA VAL A 161 -2.04 -27.78 19.08
C VAL A 161 -2.01 -26.36 19.65
N GLU A 162 -0.98 -26.01 20.43
CA GLU A 162 -0.92 -24.77 21.18
C GLU A 162 0.10 -23.73 20.66
N ASP A 163 0.97 -24.07 19.70
CA ASP A 163 2.08 -23.18 19.29
C ASP A 163 1.71 -22.05 18.31
N LEU A 164 0.50 -22.06 17.73
CA LEU A 164 0.09 -21.16 16.65
C LEU A 164 1.10 -21.09 15.48
N SER A 165 1.90 -22.14 15.28
CA SER A 165 2.96 -22.17 14.26
C SER A 165 2.44 -22.11 12.83
N GLY A 166 1.17 -22.43 12.61
CA GLY A 166 0.46 -22.29 11.33
C GLY A 166 -0.08 -20.89 11.03
N VAL A 167 0.14 -19.89 11.90
CA VAL A 167 -0.28 -18.50 11.64
C VAL A 167 0.81 -17.75 10.89
N LEU A 168 0.43 -17.18 9.75
CA LEU A 168 1.24 -16.29 8.94
C LEU A 168 0.69 -14.87 9.01
N SER A 169 1.47 -13.96 9.56
CA SER A 169 1.13 -12.54 9.72
C SER A 169 1.51 -11.74 8.47
N ILE A 170 0.59 -10.93 7.94
CA ILE A 170 0.81 -10.12 6.72
C ILE A 170 0.24 -8.72 6.93
N CYS A 171 0.98 -7.70 6.49
CA CYS A 171 0.52 -6.32 6.60
C CYS A 171 -0.61 -6.06 5.59
N GLY A 172 -1.71 -5.49 6.08
CA GLY A 172 -2.81 -5.02 5.24
C GLY A 172 -2.35 -3.94 4.27
N VAL A 173 -2.81 -4.01 3.02
CA VAL A 173 -2.37 -3.10 1.95
C VAL A 173 -2.80 -1.66 2.27
N VAL A 174 -4.05 -1.44 2.71
CA VAL A 174 -4.53 -0.08 2.98
C VAL A 174 -3.85 0.53 4.20
N HIS A 175 -3.70 -0.24 5.27
CA HIS A 175 -3.06 0.24 6.50
C HIS A 175 -1.58 0.57 6.30
N THR A 176 -0.89 -0.25 5.49
CA THR A 176 0.49 0.02 5.07
C THR A 176 0.53 1.32 4.26
N THR A 177 -0.33 1.45 3.25
CA THR A 177 -0.43 2.65 2.41
C THR A 177 -0.66 3.92 3.22
N TRP A 178 -1.61 3.87 4.14
CA TRP A 178 -1.96 4.95 5.05
C TRP A 178 -0.80 5.36 5.94
N SER A 179 -0.09 4.39 6.51
CA SER A 179 1.06 4.66 7.38
C SER A 179 2.20 5.32 6.60
N PHE A 180 2.53 4.78 5.42
CA PHE A 180 3.55 5.37 4.55
C PHE A 180 3.15 6.75 4.04
N GLY A 181 1.90 6.93 3.62
CA GLY A 181 1.35 8.22 3.22
C GLY A 181 1.53 9.27 4.31
N LYS A 182 1.14 8.96 5.56
CA LYS A 182 1.38 9.83 6.72
C LYS A 182 2.85 10.12 6.96
N GLY A 183 3.70 9.10 6.92
CA GLY A 183 5.13 9.24 7.17
C GLY A 183 5.82 10.14 6.13
N ILE A 184 5.55 9.90 4.84
CA ILE A 184 6.08 10.65 3.71
C ILE A 184 5.52 12.08 3.68
N TRP A 185 4.22 12.25 3.94
CA TRP A 185 3.59 13.56 4.01
C TRP A 185 4.19 14.43 5.12
N ALA A 186 4.40 13.87 6.31
CA ALA A 186 5.06 14.56 7.41
C ALA A 186 6.53 14.86 7.13
N LEU A 187 7.26 13.93 6.49
CA LEU A 187 8.67 14.11 6.11
C LEU A 187 8.86 15.32 5.18
N HIS A 188 7.97 15.49 4.21
CA HIS A 188 8.04 16.55 3.22
C HIS A 188 7.23 17.80 3.59
N GLY A 189 6.53 17.80 4.71
CA GLY A 189 5.65 18.90 5.13
C GLY A 189 6.39 20.23 5.30
N GLY A 190 7.59 20.21 5.86
CA GLY A 190 8.40 21.40 6.18
C GLY A 190 7.80 22.29 7.27
N ASN A 191 8.29 23.52 7.37
CA ASN A 191 7.89 24.48 8.40
C ASN A 191 7.17 25.71 7.81
N SER A 192 5.85 25.79 8.02
CA SER A 192 5.01 26.91 7.59
C SER A 192 5.32 28.24 8.28
N ASP A 193 5.93 28.22 9.46
CA ASP A 193 6.34 29.44 10.16
C ASP A 193 7.60 30.07 9.57
N ASN A 194 8.29 29.35 8.68
CA ASN A 194 9.47 29.82 7.98
C ASN A 194 9.13 30.13 6.52
N SER A 195 8.96 31.41 6.18
CA SER A 195 8.67 31.85 4.80
C SER A 195 9.77 31.52 3.77
N LYS A 196 10.97 31.11 4.21
CA LYS A 196 12.04 30.64 3.32
C LYS A 196 11.98 29.14 3.04
N ASP A 197 11.21 28.40 3.84
CA ASP A 197 10.91 27.00 3.62
C ASP A 197 9.99 26.87 2.40
N SER A 198 10.36 26.00 1.47
CA SER A 198 9.61 25.76 0.23
C SER A 198 9.24 24.29 0.08
N ALA A 199 8.96 23.63 1.20
CA ALA A 199 8.50 22.24 1.23
C ALA A 199 7.00 22.13 0.86
N VAL A 200 6.41 20.97 1.09
CA VAL A 200 5.07 20.62 0.60
C VAL A 200 3.98 21.55 1.15
N TRP A 201 4.15 22.13 2.35
CA TRP A 201 3.18 23.10 2.86
C TRP A 201 2.92 24.26 1.90
N CYS A 202 3.93 24.71 1.16
CA CYS A 202 3.81 25.83 0.22
C CYS A 202 2.95 25.43 -0.99
N SER A 203 3.30 24.34 -1.67
CA SER A 203 2.51 23.82 -2.80
C SER A 203 1.10 23.41 -2.38
N SER A 204 0.96 22.78 -1.21
CA SER A 204 -0.35 22.42 -0.67
C SER A 204 -1.22 23.65 -0.40
N PHE A 205 -0.63 24.73 0.12
CA PHE A 205 -1.33 25.99 0.37
C PHE A 205 -1.78 26.68 -0.92
N GLU A 206 -0.88 26.77 -1.91
CA GLU A 206 -1.20 27.35 -3.23
C GLU A 206 -2.34 26.61 -3.94
N LEU A 207 -2.47 25.32 -3.69
CA LEU A 207 -3.53 24.46 -4.21
C LEU A 207 -4.81 24.46 -3.34
N GLY A 208 -4.90 25.34 -2.34
CA GLY A 208 -6.08 25.52 -1.47
C GLY A 208 -6.18 24.53 -0.30
N GLY A 209 -5.08 23.88 0.08
CA GLY A 209 -5.03 22.96 1.21
C GLY A 209 -5.07 23.68 2.57
N ASP A 210 -5.60 22.98 3.58
CA ASP A 210 -5.65 23.45 4.96
C ASP A 210 -4.29 23.31 5.67
N TYR A 211 -3.77 24.42 6.19
CA TYR A 211 -2.50 24.49 6.92
C TYR A 211 -2.70 24.66 8.44
N THR A 212 -3.94 24.72 8.92
CA THR A 212 -4.25 24.91 10.36
C THR A 212 -3.98 23.66 11.18
N LYS A 213 -4.00 22.49 10.54
CA LYS A 213 -3.63 21.20 11.15
C LYS A 213 -2.19 20.85 10.81
N SER A 214 -1.48 20.30 11.79
CA SER A 214 -0.16 19.73 11.53
C SER A 214 -0.26 18.58 10.52
N PHE A 215 0.72 18.48 9.63
CA PHE A 215 0.77 17.45 8.57
C PHE A 215 0.61 16.03 9.12
N ALA A 216 1.11 15.74 10.33
CA ALA A 216 0.99 14.44 10.98
C ALA A 216 -0.42 14.11 11.53
N SER A 217 -1.27 15.11 11.73
CA SER A 217 -2.60 14.97 12.36
C SER A 217 -3.77 14.99 11.36
N GLN A 218 -3.47 15.14 10.07
CA GLN A 218 -4.49 15.18 9.03
C GLN A 218 -5.10 13.78 8.79
N GLU A 219 -6.36 13.79 8.34
CA GLU A 219 -7.11 12.57 8.01
C GLU A 219 -6.49 11.87 6.79
N PHE A 220 -6.49 10.54 6.76
CA PHE A 220 -5.81 9.76 5.73
C PHE A 220 -6.31 10.08 4.31
N ASN A 221 -7.64 10.18 4.12
CA ASN A 221 -8.22 10.52 2.82
C ASN A 221 -7.77 11.90 2.33
N PHE A 222 -7.60 12.85 3.25
CA PHE A 222 -7.06 14.17 2.90
C PHE A 222 -5.60 14.05 2.48
N ILE A 223 -4.78 13.32 3.25
CA ILE A 223 -3.35 13.13 2.93
C ILE A 223 -3.17 12.47 1.57
N MET A 224 -3.84 11.35 1.30
CA MET A 224 -3.71 10.62 0.03
C MET A 224 -4.10 11.50 -1.16
N ARG A 225 -5.22 12.23 -1.06
CA ARG A 225 -5.66 13.17 -2.10
C ARG A 225 -4.68 14.32 -2.28
N SER A 226 -4.21 14.92 -1.19
CA SER A 226 -3.27 16.04 -1.22
C SER A 226 -1.93 15.64 -1.83
N MET A 227 -1.43 14.44 -1.52
CA MET A 227 -0.23 13.88 -2.14
C MET A 227 -0.39 13.74 -3.66
N GLN A 228 -1.52 13.21 -4.13
CA GLN A 228 -1.80 13.10 -5.57
C GLN A 228 -1.84 14.47 -6.26
N ILE A 229 -2.54 15.45 -5.67
CA ILE A 229 -2.68 16.80 -6.24
C ILE A 229 -1.33 17.53 -6.26
N VAL A 230 -0.60 17.53 -5.14
CA VAL A 230 0.72 18.17 -5.05
C VAL A 230 1.73 17.49 -5.98
N HIS A 231 1.72 16.15 -6.04
CA HIS A 231 2.58 15.39 -6.96
C HIS A 231 2.33 15.82 -8.40
N LYS A 232 1.06 15.80 -8.82
CA LYS A 232 0.65 16.20 -10.17
C LYS A 232 1.07 17.64 -10.48
N ALA A 233 0.83 18.59 -9.57
CA ALA A 233 1.24 19.97 -9.74
C ALA A 233 2.76 20.11 -9.93
N ASN A 234 3.55 19.39 -9.12
CA ASN A 234 5.00 19.39 -9.26
C ASN A 234 5.46 18.76 -10.59
N LEU A 235 4.81 17.70 -11.07
CA LEU A 235 5.06 17.11 -12.38
C LEU A 235 4.77 18.12 -13.51
N VAL A 236 3.64 18.83 -13.45
CA VAL A 236 3.28 19.88 -14.41
C VAL A 236 4.32 21.00 -14.40
N CYS A 237 4.73 21.47 -13.22
CA CYS A 237 5.79 22.47 -13.10
C CYS A 237 7.10 22.01 -13.74
N SER A 238 7.53 20.77 -13.51
CA SER A 238 8.72 20.19 -14.17
C SER A 238 8.55 20.12 -15.69
N LEU A 239 7.37 19.74 -16.19
CA LEU A 239 7.06 19.73 -17.63
C LEU A 239 7.11 21.14 -18.23
N VAL A 240 6.55 22.14 -17.55
CA VAL A 240 6.59 23.55 -17.99
C VAL A 240 8.05 24.02 -18.09
N ILE A 241 8.85 23.81 -17.04
CA ILE A 241 10.25 24.26 -17.01
C ILE A 241 11.04 23.63 -18.16
N GLU A 242 10.91 22.33 -18.38
CA GLU A 242 11.68 21.64 -19.43
C GLU A 242 11.13 21.88 -20.84
N SER A 243 9.83 22.20 -20.98
CA SER A 243 9.21 22.55 -22.26
C SER A 243 9.50 23.97 -22.73
N LEU A 244 9.96 24.87 -21.84
CA LEU A 244 10.46 26.20 -22.22
C LEU A 244 11.81 26.15 -22.96
N GLY A 245 12.46 24.99 -23.05
CA GLY A 245 13.61 24.78 -23.93
C GLY A 245 13.21 24.70 -25.41
N ASP A 246 14.19 24.48 -26.30
CA ASP A 246 13.99 24.36 -27.77
C ASP A 246 13.29 23.04 -28.20
N MET A 247 12.42 22.45 -27.38
CA MET A 247 11.73 21.20 -27.69
C MET A 247 10.39 21.44 -28.42
N ASP A 248 10.23 20.86 -29.59
CA ASP A 248 8.96 20.92 -30.33
C ASP A 248 7.91 19.93 -29.78
N MET A 249 7.18 20.38 -28.77
CA MET A 249 6.05 19.68 -28.15
C MET A 249 4.83 19.51 -29.07
N THR A 250 4.87 20.05 -30.29
CA THR A 250 3.81 19.81 -31.30
C THR A 250 3.97 18.47 -32.01
N THR A 251 5.03 17.70 -31.69
CA THR A 251 5.25 16.35 -32.21
C THR A 251 5.23 15.32 -31.10
N THR A 252 4.79 14.09 -31.41
CA THR A 252 4.88 12.97 -30.46
C THR A 252 6.32 12.69 -30.03
N TRP A 253 7.31 12.92 -30.91
CA TRP A 253 8.72 12.81 -30.57
C TRP A 253 9.11 13.84 -29.51
N GLY A 254 8.76 15.12 -29.69
CA GLY A 254 9.04 16.16 -28.70
C GLY A 254 8.36 15.91 -27.36
N CYS A 255 7.11 15.44 -27.36
CA CYS A 255 6.47 14.99 -26.11
C CYS A 255 7.25 13.85 -25.44
N ARG A 256 7.75 12.86 -26.18
CA ARG A 256 8.59 11.80 -25.61
C ARG A 256 9.93 12.32 -25.10
N GLN A 257 10.51 13.33 -25.76
CA GLN A 257 11.75 13.97 -25.33
C GLN A 257 11.56 14.72 -24.01
N VAL A 258 10.50 15.53 -23.85
CA VAL A 258 10.30 16.23 -22.58
C VAL A 258 10.12 15.26 -21.41
N LEU A 259 9.41 14.14 -21.62
CA LEU A 259 9.23 13.11 -20.59
C LEU A 259 10.57 12.46 -20.20
N GLU A 260 11.46 12.24 -21.18
CA GLU A 260 12.81 11.71 -20.92
C GLU A 260 13.71 12.75 -20.23
N THR A 261 13.60 14.02 -20.61
CA THR A 261 14.35 15.12 -20.00
C THR A 261 13.93 15.30 -18.54
N VAL A 262 12.63 15.40 -18.26
CA VAL A 262 12.13 15.50 -16.88
C VAL A 262 12.59 14.29 -16.04
N TRP A 263 12.54 13.07 -16.58
CA TRP A 263 13.10 11.89 -15.92
C TRP A 263 14.60 12.08 -15.59
N CYS A 264 15.39 12.51 -16.56
CA CYS A 264 16.83 12.69 -16.40
C CYS A 264 17.19 13.78 -15.41
N CYS A 265 16.45 14.90 -15.40
CA CYS A 265 16.71 16.07 -14.58
C CYS A 265 16.19 15.92 -13.14
N TYR A 266 15.05 15.22 -12.93
CA TYR A 266 14.35 15.22 -11.64
C TYR A 266 14.37 13.87 -10.90
N PHE A 267 14.44 12.74 -11.61
CA PHE A 267 14.25 11.40 -11.00
C PHE A 267 15.50 10.52 -11.03
N LYS A 268 16.47 10.80 -11.91
CA LYS A 268 17.69 10.00 -12.04
C LYS A 268 18.56 10.17 -10.79
N ALA A 269 19.03 9.06 -10.21
CA ALA A 269 19.86 9.07 -9.00
C ALA A 269 21.08 10.00 -9.10
N MET A 270 21.72 10.06 -10.26
CA MET A 270 22.86 10.98 -10.48
C MET A 270 22.46 12.46 -10.40
N ALA A 271 21.29 12.84 -10.91
CA ALA A 271 20.81 14.22 -10.83
C ALA A 271 20.45 14.60 -9.39
N ILE A 272 19.84 13.69 -8.64
CA ILE A 272 19.54 13.88 -7.21
C ILE A 272 20.83 14.10 -6.42
N GLU A 273 21.82 13.24 -6.67
CA GLU A 273 23.12 13.31 -6.00
C GLU A 273 23.90 14.59 -6.38
N GLU A 274 23.83 15.02 -7.63
CA GLU A 274 24.40 16.29 -8.08
C GLU A 274 23.74 17.48 -7.35
N ALA A 275 22.41 17.52 -7.28
CA ALA A 275 21.69 18.58 -6.56
C ALA A 275 22.08 18.62 -5.08
N ARG A 276 22.28 17.46 -4.45
CA ARG A 276 22.78 17.32 -3.07
C ARG A 276 24.20 17.86 -2.92
N CYS A 277 25.13 17.43 -3.79
CA CYS A 277 26.54 17.85 -3.77
C CYS A 277 26.70 19.36 -4.04
N LEU A 278 25.92 19.92 -4.96
CA LEU A 278 25.89 21.35 -5.25
C LEU A 278 25.14 22.18 -4.21
N LYS A 279 24.61 21.55 -3.14
CA LYS A 279 23.83 22.19 -2.08
C LYS A 279 22.61 22.98 -2.60
N LYS A 280 22.01 22.54 -3.72
CA LYS A 280 20.77 23.09 -4.26
C LYS A 280 19.58 22.54 -3.45
N SER A 281 19.48 22.94 -2.18
CA SER A 281 18.55 22.36 -1.19
C SER A 281 17.09 22.32 -1.66
N LYS A 282 16.58 23.40 -2.26
CA LYS A 282 15.21 23.46 -2.79
C LYS A 282 14.95 22.44 -3.89
N LEU A 283 15.87 22.36 -4.86
CA LEU A 283 15.77 21.40 -5.97
C LEU A 283 15.90 19.97 -5.45
N TYR A 284 16.87 19.70 -4.57
CA TYR A 284 17.03 18.39 -3.95
C TYR A 284 15.76 17.95 -3.22
N ASN A 285 15.16 18.83 -2.41
CA ASN A 285 13.92 18.52 -1.69
C ASN A 285 12.75 18.23 -2.64
N LEU A 286 12.60 19.02 -3.70
CA LEU A 286 11.60 18.77 -4.75
C LEU A 286 11.79 17.40 -5.40
N MET A 287 13.03 17.03 -5.76
CA MET A 287 13.33 15.75 -6.41
C MET A 287 13.04 14.55 -5.51
N ILE A 288 13.38 14.63 -4.22
CA ILE A 288 13.04 13.57 -3.26
C ILE A 288 11.53 13.49 -3.04
N CYS A 289 10.84 14.63 -2.93
CA CYS A 289 9.39 14.68 -2.80
C CYS A 289 8.69 14.06 -4.03
N LEU A 290 9.12 14.41 -5.25
CA LEU A 290 8.61 13.84 -6.51
C LEU A 290 8.79 12.32 -6.55
N ARG A 291 9.97 11.83 -6.15
CA ARG A 291 10.23 10.40 -6.08
C ARG A 291 9.29 9.70 -5.09
N ASP A 292 9.21 10.22 -3.86
CA ASP A 292 8.49 9.56 -2.78
C ASP A 292 6.97 9.61 -3.02
N PHE A 293 6.42 10.76 -3.45
CA PHE A 293 5.01 10.88 -3.80
C PHE A 293 4.66 10.03 -5.03
N GLY A 294 5.58 9.91 -5.99
CA GLY A 294 5.42 9.03 -7.15
C GLY A 294 5.16 7.57 -6.76
N THR A 295 5.78 7.07 -5.68
CA THR A 295 5.50 5.71 -5.16
C THR A 295 4.10 5.56 -4.56
N ILE A 296 3.57 6.61 -3.95
CA ILE A 296 2.23 6.61 -3.34
C ILE A 296 1.15 6.68 -4.42
N VAL A 297 1.37 7.49 -5.46
CA VAL A 297 0.47 7.55 -6.62
C VAL A 297 0.48 6.22 -7.37
N ASP A 298 1.66 5.62 -7.61
CA ASP A 298 1.78 4.32 -8.27
C ASP A 298 1.06 3.22 -7.48
N LEU A 299 1.25 3.17 -6.16
CA LEU A 299 0.57 2.19 -5.32
C LEU A 299 -0.96 2.32 -5.43
N HIS A 300 -1.50 3.54 -5.44
CA HIS A 300 -2.93 3.75 -5.63
C HIS A 300 -3.42 3.28 -7.00
N GLU A 301 -2.75 3.69 -8.08
CA GLU A 301 -3.11 3.31 -9.45
C GLU A 301 -3.03 1.79 -9.67
N THR A 302 -1.97 1.15 -9.17
CA THR A 302 -1.75 -0.30 -9.29
C THR A 302 -2.73 -1.09 -8.43
N THR A 303 -3.10 -0.57 -7.25
CA THR A 303 -4.17 -1.14 -6.42
C THR A 303 -5.51 -1.07 -7.14
N CYS A 304 -5.88 0.08 -7.73
CA CYS A 304 -7.11 0.20 -8.50
C CYS A 304 -7.13 -0.71 -9.73
N ALA A 305 -5.98 -0.92 -10.39
CA ALA A 305 -5.82 -1.81 -11.53
C ALA A 305 -5.82 -3.31 -11.14
N GLY A 306 -5.75 -3.65 -9.85
CA GLY A 306 -5.66 -5.04 -9.41
C GLY A 306 -4.32 -5.69 -9.72
N ASP A 307 -3.23 -4.93 -9.86
CA ASP A 307 -1.90 -5.47 -10.19
C ASP A 307 -1.07 -5.75 -8.94
N ILE A 308 -1.17 -6.98 -8.44
CA ILE A 308 -0.44 -7.40 -7.26
C ILE A 308 1.08 -7.45 -7.48
N GLY A 309 1.54 -7.61 -8.72
CA GLY A 309 2.95 -7.59 -9.07
C GLY A 309 3.56 -6.21 -8.90
N CYS A 310 2.88 -5.18 -9.40
CA CYS A 310 3.29 -3.79 -9.21
C CYS A 310 3.21 -3.37 -7.75
N LEU A 311 2.16 -3.77 -7.04
CA LEU A 311 2.03 -3.56 -5.60
C LEU A 311 3.20 -4.17 -4.82
N THR A 312 3.58 -5.42 -5.14
CA THR A 312 4.70 -6.10 -4.48
C THR A 312 6.04 -5.43 -4.81
N ALA A 313 6.21 -4.92 -6.04
CA ALA A 313 7.39 -4.12 -6.41
C ALA A 313 7.46 -2.81 -5.60
N MET A 314 6.33 -2.16 -5.31
CA MET A 314 6.29 -0.99 -4.44
C MET A 314 6.67 -1.33 -3.00
N TRP A 315 6.20 -2.46 -2.46
CA TRP A 315 6.63 -2.92 -1.14
C TRP A 315 8.14 -3.17 -1.04
N LYS A 316 8.77 -3.69 -2.11
CA LYS A 316 10.24 -3.80 -2.17
C LYS A 316 10.92 -2.44 -2.11
N CYS A 317 10.47 -1.47 -2.89
CA CYS A 317 10.97 -0.09 -2.80
C CYS A 317 10.81 0.49 -1.39
N TRP A 318 9.64 0.29 -0.79
CA TRP A 318 9.30 0.76 0.54
C TRP A 318 10.11 0.10 1.66
N SER A 319 10.51 -1.17 1.49
CA SER A 319 11.40 -1.88 2.43
C SER A 319 12.75 -1.17 2.63
N ILE A 320 13.20 -0.41 1.63
CA ILE A 320 14.40 0.42 1.69
C ILE A 320 14.06 1.82 2.23
N MET A 321 12.95 2.41 1.77
CA MET A 321 12.54 3.76 2.18
C MET A 321 12.25 3.88 3.67
N THR A 322 11.72 2.84 4.32
CA THR A 322 11.44 2.83 5.78
C THR A 322 12.67 3.14 6.63
N GLN A 323 13.88 2.87 6.13
CA GLN A 323 15.12 3.20 6.83
C GLN A 323 15.38 4.71 6.89
N GLY A 324 14.84 5.47 5.92
CA GLY A 324 14.99 6.92 5.83
C GLY A 324 13.85 7.73 6.45
N VAL A 325 12.69 7.11 6.69
CA VAL A 325 11.50 7.77 7.25
C VAL A 325 11.33 7.36 8.71
N THR A 326 11.85 8.15 9.64
CA THR A 326 11.95 7.78 11.07
C THR A 326 10.61 7.50 11.75
N SER A 327 9.51 8.10 11.26
CA SER A 327 8.15 7.83 11.75
C SER A 327 7.63 6.44 11.38
N LEU A 328 8.29 5.72 10.46
CA LEU A 328 7.96 4.38 10.02
C LEU A 328 8.84 3.31 10.67
N SER A 329 9.47 3.60 11.82
CA SER A 329 10.38 2.68 12.50
C SER A 329 9.76 1.29 12.77
N HIS A 330 8.47 1.23 13.10
CA HIS A 330 7.73 -0.03 13.27
C HIS A 330 7.58 -0.81 11.96
N TYR A 331 7.59 -0.17 10.79
CA TYR A 331 7.54 -0.82 9.49
C TYR A 331 8.94 -1.20 8.96
N GLY A 332 10.00 -0.64 9.55
CA GLY A 332 11.39 -0.81 9.14
C GLY A 332 11.92 -2.24 9.21
N GLN A 333 11.27 -3.12 9.99
CA GLN A 333 11.55 -4.55 10.02
C GLN A 333 10.43 -5.37 9.34
N HIS A 334 9.16 -5.03 9.59
CA HIS A 334 8.03 -5.83 9.11
C HIS A 334 7.89 -5.85 7.59
N ILE A 335 8.04 -4.71 6.90
CA ILE A 335 7.90 -4.69 5.43
C ILE A 335 9.01 -5.46 4.73
N PRO A 336 10.30 -5.27 5.06
CA PRO A 336 11.36 -6.12 4.52
C PRO A 336 11.12 -7.61 4.76
N CYS A 337 10.73 -8.01 5.98
CA CYS A 337 10.45 -9.41 6.31
C CYS A 337 9.27 -9.96 5.50
N MET A 338 8.18 -9.21 5.37
CA MET A 338 7.01 -9.61 4.57
C MET A 338 7.36 -9.75 3.08
N VAL A 339 8.12 -8.81 2.53
CA VAL A 339 8.59 -8.87 1.14
C VAL A 339 9.44 -10.13 0.92
N PHE A 340 10.39 -10.40 1.82
CA PHE A 340 11.22 -11.61 1.76
C PHE A 340 10.39 -12.88 1.79
N LEU A 341 9.46 -12.93 2.74
CA LEU A 341 8.54 -14.04 2.92
C LEU A 341 7.77 -14.32 1.62
N LEU A 342 7.17 -13.29 1.03
CA LEU A 342 6.31 -13.41 -0.15
C LEU A 342 7.08 -13.71 -1.45
N GLU A 343 8.34 -13.33 -1.55
CA GLU A 343 9.11 -13.42 -2.80
C GLU A 343 10.10 -14.59 -2.83
N GLU A 344 10.63 -14.99 -1.67
CA GLU A 344 11.76 -15.91 -1.60
C GLU A 344 11.49 -17.11 -0.68
N ASP A 345 10.79 -16.92 0.45
CA ASP A 345 10.71 -17.97 1.48
C ASP A 345 9.47 -18.86 1.36
N LEU A 346 8.35 -18.31 0.90
CA LEU A 346 7.15 -19.09 0.66
C LEU A 346 7.26 -19.91 -0.62
N LEU A 347 6.64 -21.09 -0.61
CA LEU A 347 6.42 -21.86 -1.83
C LEU A 347 5.62 -21.02 -2.82
N VAL A 348 6.04 -21.03 -4.09
CA VAL A 348 5.47 -20.20 -5.16
C VAL A 348 3.93 -20.24 -5.19
N PRO A 349 3.25 -21.40 -5.07
CA PRO A 349 1.79 -21.44 -5.08
C PRO A 349 1.16 -20.76 -3.86
N LEU A 350 1.76 -20.93 -2.67
CA LEU A 350 1.28 -20.28 -1.44
C LEU A 350 1.48 -18.77 -1.48
N ALA A 351 2.66 -18.31 -1.94
CA ALA A 351 2.92 -16.90 -2.18
C ALA A 351 1.93 -16.29 -3.18
N HIS A 352 1.63 -17.02 -4.26
CA HIS A 352 0.66 -16.60 -5.26
C HIS A 352 -0.73 -16.41 -4.66
N VAL A 353 -1.25 -17.42 -3.94
CA VAL A 353 -2.56 -17.35 -3.27
C VAL A 353 -2.64 -16.16 -2.33
N ILE A 354 -1.62 -15.98 -1.48
CA ILE A 354 -1.58 -14.91 -0.49
C ILE A 354 -1.60 -13.53 -1.16
N LYS A 355 -0.71 -13.32 -2.15
CA LYS A 355 -0.63 -12.07 -2.91
C LYS A 355 -1.98 -11.76 -3.55
N HIS A 356 -2.51 -12.69 -4.33
CA HIS A 356 -3.78 -12.50 -5.06
C HIS A 356 -5.00 -12.40 -4.15
N SER A 357 -4.93 -12.81 -2.88
CA SER A 357 -5.98 -12.60 -1.87
C SER A 357 -5.96 -11.22 -1.21
N SER A 358 -4.92 -10.42 -1.44
CA SER A 358 -4.74 -9.11 -0.79
C SER A 358 -5.61 -8.01 -1.42
N LEU A 359 -6.01 -8.18 -2.68
CA LEU A 359 -6.86 -7.28 -3.44
C LEU A 359 -8.14 -7.99 -3.86
N ILE A 360 -9.26 -7.28 -3.84
CA ILE A 360 -10.56 -7.78 -4.29
C ILE A 360 -11.16 -6.82 -5.32
N PRO A 361 -11.92 -7.32 -6.32
CA PRO A 361 -12.68 -6.43 -7.17
C PRO A 361 -13.90 -5.90 -6.40
N SER A 362 -14.07 -4.59 -6.41
CA SER A 362 -15.18 -3.91 -5.74
C SER A 362 -16.42 -3.78 -6.63
N THR A 363 -16.23 -3.84 -7.95
CA THR A 363 -17.31 -3.87 -8.97
C THR A 363 -16.83 -4.66 -10.19
N ASP A 364 -17.74 -5.02 -11.10
CA ASP A 364 -17.43 -5.69 -12.37
C ASP A 364 -16.71 -4.78 -13.40
N ARG A 365 -16.34 -3.55 -13.02
CA ARG A 365 -15.66 -2.60 -13.89
C ARG A 365 -14.14 -2.72 -13.78
N ASP A 366 -13.47 -2.56 -14.92
CA ASP A 366 -12.02 -2.40 -14.94
C ASP A 366 -11.58 -1.25 -14.02
N ASN A 367 -10.38 -1.38 -13.45
CA ASN A 367 -9.79 -0.42 -12.52
C ASN A 367 -10.63 -0.15 -11.25
N HIS A 368 -11.50 -1.08 -10.84
CA HIS A 368 -12.27 -0.99 -9.59
C HIS A 368 -11.86 -2.08 -8.60
N TRP A 369 -10.58 -2.20 -8.33
CA TRP A 369 -10.04 -3.06 -7.28
C TRP A 369 -9.78 -2.27 -5.99
N MET A 370 -9.82 -2.96 -4.86
CA MET A 370 -9.47 -2.39 -3.56
C MET A 370 -8.78 -3.40 -2.66
N PRO A 371 -7.98 -2.94 -1.68
CA PRO A 371 -7.47 -3.77 -0.61
C PRO A 371 -8.60 -4.46 0.15
N ILE A 372 -8.37 -5.71 0.56
CA ILE A 372 -9.36 -6.38 1.39
C ILE A 372 -9.52 -5.74 2.77
N ASP A 373 -8.43 -5.24 3.37
CA ASP A 373 -8.48 -4.57 4.66
C ASP A 373 -9.21 -3.22 4.58
N GLU A 374 -9.22 -2.55 3.41
CA GLU A 374 -10.09 -1.40 3.16
C GLU A 374 -11.57 -1.79 3.12
N TYR A 375 -11.89 -2.87 2.41
CA TYR A 375 -13.26 -3.39 2.35
C TYR A 375 -13.79 -3.73 3.75
N GLN A 376 -12.95 -4.36 4.58
CA GLN A 376 -13.27 -4.66 5.98
C GLN A 376 -13.54 -3.38 6.78
N GLU A 377 -12.68 -2.36 6.69
CA GLU A 377 -12.86 -1.09 7.40
C GLU A 377 -14.16 -0.38 7.03
N ILE A 378 -14.53 -0.36 5.75
CA ILE A 378 -15.79 0.22 5.27
C ILE A 378 -16.99 -0.49 5.92
N HIS A 379 -16.98 -1.82 5.98
CA HIS A 379 -18.08 -2.58 6.59
C HIS A 379 -18.13 -2.39 8.10
N ILE A 380 -16.98 -2.40 8.78
CA ILE A 380 -16.86 -2.15 10.20
C ILE A 380 -17.39 -0.75 10.54
N PHE A 381 -17.09 0.26 9.71
CA PHE A 381 -17.61 1.61 9.87
C PHE A 381 -19.15 1.65 9.85
N TYR A 382 -19.79 1.02 8.87
CA TYR A 382 -21.26 0.95 8.80
C TYR A 382 -21.85 0.17 9.98
N LEU A 383 -21.24 -0.95 10.37
CA LEU A 383 -21.68 -1.73 11.53
C LEU A 383 -21.60 -0.92 12.83
N LYS A 384 -20.54 -0.13 13.01
CA LYS A 384 -20.40 0.80 14.15
C LYS A 384 -21.53 1.83 14.16
N GLN A 385 -21.85 2.44 13.01
CA GLN A 385 -22.96 3.39 12.93
C GLN A 385 -24.32 2.76 13.30
N VAL A 386 -24.61 1.56 12.80
CA VAL A 386 -25.87 0.85 13.11
C VAL A 386 -25.91 0.50 14.59
N TYR A 387 -24.83 -0.04 15.15
CA TYR A 387 -24.74 -0.40 16.56
C TYR A 387 -24.90 0.83 17.47
N ASP A 388 -24.20 1.92 17.19
CA ASP A 388 -24.31 3.16 17.96
C ASP A 388 -25.72 3.74 17.88
N SER A 389 -26.38 3.64 16.72
CA SER A 389 -27.76 4.09 16.54
C SER A 389 -28.80 3.20 17.26
N THR A 390 -28.51 1.91 17.44
CA THR A 390 -29.41 0.99 18.16
C THR A 390 -29.17 1.05 19.66
N VAL A 391 -27.93 1.09 20.13
CA VAL A 391 -27.61 1.24 21.56
C VAL A 391 -28.07 2.60 22.10
N SER A 392 -27.98 3.68 21.32
CA SER A 392 -28.57 4.98 21.69
C SER A 392 -30.10 4.98 21.69
N ARG A 393 -30.75 4.07 20.95
CA ARG A 393 -32.22 3.89 20.93
C ARG A 393 -32.75 2.90 21.98
N VAL A 394 -31.91 2.01 22.49
CA VAL A 394 -32.28 1.04 23.55
C VAL A 394 -32.36 1.71 24.95
N GLY A 395 -32.11 3.02 25.05
CA GLY A 395 -32.36 3.81 26.25
C GLY A 395 -33.83 4.19 26.50
N HIS A 396 -34.75 4.02 25.55
CA HIS A 396 -36.17 4.36 25.73
C HIS A 396 -37.09 3.49 24.87
N ILE A 397 -37.20 2.19 25.16
CA ILE A 397 -38.43 1.45 24.87
C ILE A 397 -38.75 0.62 26.12
N VAL A 398 -39.63 1.18 26.95
CA VAL A 398 -40.46 0.39 27.88
C VAL A 398 -41.50 -0.31 27.03
N LEU A 399 -41.47 -1.64 27.01
CA LEU A 399 -42.63 -2.49 27.23
C LEU A 399 -42.17 -3.78 27.90
#